data_AF-K8F756-F1
#
_entry.id   AF-K8F756-F1
#
_cell.length_a   1.000
_cell.length_b   1.000
_cell.length_c   1.000
_cell.angle_alpha   90.00
_cell.angle_beta   90.00
_cell.angle_gamma   90.00
#
_symmetry.space_group_name_H-M   'P 1'
#
loop_
_entity.id
_entity.type
_entity.pdbx_description
1 polymer ?
#
loop_
_entity_poly.entity_id
_entity_poly.type
_entity_poly.pdbx_seq_one_letter_code
_entity_poly.pdbx_strand_id
1 'polypeptide(L)'
;MGQKGSEKNDSETNERERETKKTNEEDFDDSIFDVAILGAGMSGVSCAREICFALHDDDEKNARKVALLEAHSTVGGRCKQTKKIAKWPVELGAEFIHGEVKNPVKDLLAETMRREEDLEEDLDGKKGTPKRMQCSAFEWPDRYAMNTTTTNNRNTEEKDALLYSFSKKSMLVLRDGDECEKNDKDVWKIHQLFDRLPGVSKTSTTTTTTHNDEPEEDEMSSLSALEWLRDVQKCTEREIRVAELIYATDFGASLKDIGMREIMIEKERWENGEQYLVMNGGFNELFRRAFLNAFQRNSNSNSNSNSNNSPVVNIDVRLNWEVETVEKVDERNLIKVTGRTTTTETSEKKTLYAKKVVVSLPLPMYRPTDDDDSDDKKLSRVTFHPPLSEEKRKALRAVKMGNAVKVLLGFNEKFWPQENLFNVICDHPAPFPEFWVVSDKEKTIYSDEDDNTTNNNNTTNEEEESKKEEVRFVITFFVTGDRANAMAKIDPNERIEMAFQQFVWITMRITNDDDDGRKEFDRIREKHLKTSETKAWSEDKFAGGSYTHPSVGCDRKTRDLLAKSEWSDCLFFCGEGTNASVNPCLQGAFETGVRAAKEVLESLKLQ
;
A
#
# COMPACT_ATOMS: atom_id res chain seq x y z
N MET A 1 24.54 -22.19 -84.14
CA MET A 1 24.84 -21.29 -83.01
C MET A 1 23.52 -20.72 -82.53
N GLY A 2 23.03 -21.14 -81.37
CA GLY A 2 21.79 -20.65 -80.77
C GLY A 2 22.06 -20.23 -79.33
N GLN A 3 21.73 -18.98 -79.00
CA GLN A 3 21.70 -18.43 -77.64
C GLN A 3 20.26 -18.56 -77.11
N LYS A 4 20.11 -19.18 -75.93
CA LYS A 4 19.03 -18.95 -74.96
C LYS A 4 19.52 -19.34 -73.56
N GLY A 5 19.41 -18.41 -72.63
CA GLY A 5 19.77 -18.44 -71.21
C GLY A 5 19.97 -16.97 -70.83
N SER A 6 19.35 -16.38 -69.82
CA SER A 6 18.89 -16.84 -68.51
C SER A 6 17.95 -15.75 -67.95
N GLU A 7 16.76 -16.09 -67.46
CA GLU A 7 15.85 -15.07 -66.88
C GLU A 7 14.85 -15.62 -65.85
N LYS A 8 15.15 -16.74 -65.17
CA LYS A 8 14.17 -17.42 -64.30
C LYS A 8 14.53 -17.61 -62.82
N ASN A 9 15.66 -17.10 -62.31
CA ASN A 9 16.06 -17.36 -60.92
C ASN A 9 16.02 -16.14 -59.97
N ASP A 10 15.75 -14.93 -60.45
CA ASP A 10 15.76 -13.74 -59.58
C ASP A 10 14.38 -13.43 -58.95
N SER A 11 13.28 -13.96 -59.48
CA SER A 11 11.94 -13.70 -58.93
C SER A 11 11.61 -14.58 -57.73
N GLU A 12 11.91 -15.89 -57.78
CA GLU A 12 11.62 -16.83 -56.69
C GLU A 12 12.47 -16.56 -55.43
N THR A 13 13.72 -16.10 -55.62
CA THR A 13 14.61 -15.76 -54.50
C THR A 13 14.16 -14.48 -53.81
N ASN A 14 13.70 -13.48 -54.57
CA ASN A 14 13.12 -12.24 -54.02
C ASN A 14 11.74 -12.47 -53.37
N GLU A 15 10.93 -13.40 -53.86
CA GLU A 15 9.65 -13.76 -53.23
C GLU A 15 9.86 -14.49 -51.90
N ARG A 16 10.80 -15.45 -51.84
CA ARG A 16 11.14 -16.13 -50.58
C ARG A 16 11.76 -15.19 -49.54
N GLU A 17 12.66 -14.28 -49.94
CA GLU A 17 13.21 -13.27 -49.02
C GLU A 17 12.15 -12.29 -48.52
N ARG A 18 11.17 -11.93 -49.38
CA ARG A 18 10.03 -11.10 -48.99
C ARG A 18 9.10 -11.84 -48.04
N GLU A 19 8.75 -13.10 -48.31
CA GLU A 19 7.92 -13.93 -47.43
C GLU A 19 8.61 -14.16 -46.07
N THR A 20 9.92 -14.46 -46.06
CA THR A 20 10.68 -14.67 -44.81
C THR A 20 10.82 -13.37 -43.98
N LYS A 21 10.97 -12.21 -44.65
CA LYS A 21 10.91 -10.91 -43.96
C LYS A 21 9.51 -10.61 -43.43
N LYS A 22 8.46 -10.94 -44.19
CA LYS A 22 7.07 -10.73 -43.79
C LYS A 22 6.69 -11.58 -42.58
N THR A 23 7.07 -12.86 -42.57
CA THR A 23 6.85 -13.76 -41.42
C THR A 23 7.64 -13.32 -40.19
N ASN A 24 8.90 -12.88 -40.35
CA ASN A 24 9.68 -12.37 -39.22
C ASN A 24 9.20 -11.01 -38.69
N GLU A 25 8.58 -10.17 -39.53
CA GLU A 25 7.95 -8.92 -39.11
C GLU A 25 6.58 -9.15 -38.46
N GLU A 26 5.76 -10.05 -38.99
CA GLU A 26 4.48 -10.47 -38.38
C GLU A 26 4.70 -11.16 -37.02
N ASP A 27 5.67 -12.08 -36.90
CA ASP A 27 6.05 -12.72 -35.63
C ASP A 27 6.61 -11.72 -34.59
N PHE A 28 7.27 -10.65 -35.06
CA PHE A 28 7.74 -9.58 -34.17
C PHE A 28 6.58 -8.72 -33.68
N ASP A 29 5.62 -8.36 -34.56
CA ASP A 29 4.46 -7.53 -34.18
C ASP A 29 3.53 -8.27 -33.20
N ASP A 30 3.34 -9.58 -33.39
CA ASP A 30 2.62 -10.44 -32.45
C ASP A 30 3.31 -10.57 -31.08
N SER A 31 4.58 -10.16 -30.96
CA SER A 31 5.33 -10.14 -29.69
C SER A 31 5.25 -8.79 -28.94
N ILE A 32 4.76 -7.73 -29.60
CA ILE A 32 4.65 -6.38 -29.04
C ILE A 32 3.38 -6.27 -28.19
N PHE A 33 3.45 -5.53 -27.10
CA PHE A 33 2.30 -5.16 -26.26
C PHE A 33 1.79 -3.77 -26.65
N ASP A 34 0.49 -3.53 -26.56
CA ASP A 34 -0.03 -2.16 -26.63
C ASP A 34 0.43 -1.37 -25.41
N VAL A 35 0.38 -1.98 -24.24
CA VAL A 35 0.76 -1.36 -22.97
C VAL A 35 1.52 -2.34 -22.10
N ALA A 36 2.65 -1.91 -21.53
CA ALA A 36 3.30 -2.62 -20.42
C ALA A 36 3.22 -1.79 -19.14
N ILE A 37 2.80 -2.42 -18.04
CA ILE A 37 2.63 -1.79 -16.73
C ILE A 37 3.66 -2.40 -15.77
N LEU A 38 4.45 -1.54 -15.15
CA LEU A 38 5.57 -1.91 -14.29
C LEU A 38 5.15 -1.78 -12.83
N GLY A 39 4.90 -2.91 -12.18
CA GLY A 39 4.41 -3.02 -10.81
C GLY A 39 2.92 -3.37 -10.75
N ALA A 40 2.58 -4.44 -10.04
CA ALA A 40 1.22 -4.93 -9.82
C ALA A 40 0.70 -4.58 -8.41
N GLY A 41 1.06 -3.41 -7.88
CA GLY A 41 0.37 -2.81 -6.74
C GLY A 41 -1.02 -2.28 -7.11
N MET A 42 -1.77 -1.76 -6.13
CA MET A 42 -3.12 -1.20 -6.32
C MET A 42 -3.23 -0.30 -7.56
N SER A 43 -2.29 0.63 -7.76
CA SER A 43 -2.29 1.54 -8.91
C SER A 43 -2.10 0.83 -10.25
N GLY A 44 -1.13 -0.08 -10.36
CA GLY A 44 -0.84 -0.80 -11.60
C GLY A 44 -1.95 -1.78 -11.97
N VAL A 45 -2.50 -2.47 -10.96
CA VAL A 45 -3.70 -3.32 -11.11
C VAL A 45 -4.90 -2.51 -11.60
N SER A 46 -5.17 -1.37 -10.97
CA SER A 46 -6.29 -0.51 -11.39
C SER A 46 -6.08 0.02 -12.80
N CYS A 47 -4.87 0.43 -13.15
CA CYS A 47 -4.52 0.87 -14.51
C CYS A 47 -4.74 -0.25 -15.54
N ALA A 48 -4.23 -1.46 -15.27
CA ALA A 48 -4.37 -2.61 -16.15
C ALA A 48 -5.84 -2.95 -16.40
N ARG A 49 -6.63 -2.94 -15.33
CA ARG A 49 -8.07 -3.17 -15.38
C ARG A 49 -8.75 -2.16 -16.30
N GLU A 50 -8.57 -0.86 -16.05
CA GLU A 50 -9.21 0.18 -16.86
C GLU A 50 -8.85 0.07 -18.34
N ILE A 51 -7.60 -0.23 -18.67
CA ILE A 51 -7.17 -0.42 -20.07
C ILE A 51 -7.83 -1.65 -20.70
N CYS A 52 -7.86 -2.78 -19.97
CA CYS A 52 -8.43 -4.03 -20.47
C CYS A 52 -9.93 -3.93 -20.71
N PHE A 53 -10.66 -3.19 -19.87
CA PHE A 53 -12.12 -3.04 -19.96
C PHE A 53 -12.58 -1.81 -20.77
N ALA A 54 -11.65 -1.01 -21.32
CA ALA A 54 -11.98 0.20 -22.06
C ALA A 54 -12.68 -0.05 -23.41
N LEU A 55 -12.49 -1.23 -23.99
CA LEU A 55 -13.14 -1.63 -25.23
C LEU A 55 -14.27 -2.62 -24.89
N HIS A 56 -15.51 -2.19 -25.10
CA HIS A 56 -16.67 -3.07 -25.11
C HIS A 56 -16.75 -3.76 -26.46
N ASP A 57 -15.80 -4.66 -26.72
CA ASP A 57 -15.76 -5.48 -27.93
C ASP A 57 -15.67 -6.95 -27.53
N ASP A 58 -16.47 -7.77 -28.20
CA ASP A 58 -16.52 -9.22 -28.02
C ASP A 58 -15.48 -9.92 -28.92
N ASP A 59 -14.83 -9.21 -29.85
CA ASP A 59 -13.75 -9.74 -30.68
C ASP A 59 -12.39 -9.63 -29.98
N GLU A 60 -11.79 -10.79 -29.68
CA GLU A 60 -10.44 -10.91 -29.11
C GLU A 60 -9.37 -10.17 -29.91
N LYS A 61 -9.56 -10.00 -31.22
CA LYS A 61 -8.62 -9.27 -32.09
C LYS A 61 -8.55 -7.78 -31.79
N ASN A 62 -9.60 -7.22 -31.18
CA ASN A 62 -9.65 -5.80 -30.82
C ASN A 62 -9.24 -5.55 -29.37
N ALA A 63 -9.09 -6.62 -28.57
CA ALA A 63 -8.64 -6.51 -27.18
C ALA A 63 -7.22 -5.95 -27.11
N ARG A 64 -7.01 -4.98 -26.21
CA ARG A 64 -5.68 -4.41 -25.98
C ARG A 64 -4.78 -5.44 -25.35
N LYS A 65 -3.60 -5.64 -25.92
CA LYS A 65 -2.61 -6.58 -25.38
C LYS A 65 -1.79 -5.90 -24.29
N VAL A 66 -2.04 -6.26 -23.04
CA VAL A 66 -1.44 -5.63 -21.86
C VAL A 66 -0.45 -6.56 -21.18
N ALA A 67 0.76 -6.10 -20.86
CA ALA A 67 1.67 -6.80 -19.96
C ALA A 67 1.62 -6.16 -18.57
N LEU A 68 1.49 -6.96 -17.51
CA LEU A 68 1.60 -6.51 -16.12
C LEU A 68 2.77 -7.22 -15.45
N LEU A 69 3.81 -6.48 -15.11
CA LEU A 69 5.08 -7.02 -14.63
C LEU A 69 5.24 -6.76 -13.13
N GLU A 70 5.47 -7.81 -12.35
CA GLU A 70 5.59 -7.73 -10.89
C GLU A 70 6.87 -8.41 -10.42
N ALA A 71 7.63 -7.70 -9.58
CA ALA A 71 8.91 -8.17 -9.07
C ALA A 71 8.74 -9.26 -8.00
N HIS A 72 7.66 -9.20 -7.21
CA HIS A 72 7.31 -10.25 -6.24
C HIS A 72 6.66 -11.46 -6.91
N SER A 73 6.54 -12.55 -6.14
CA SER A 73 5.82 -13.76 -6.51
C SER A 73 4.29 -13.64 -6.39
N THR A 74 3.79 -12.47 -5.98
CA THR A 74 2.38 -12.15 -5.84
C THR A 74 2.15 -10.70 -6.26
N VAL A 75 0.94 -10.39 -6.70
CA VAL A 75 0.48 -9.01 -6.88
C VAL A 75 0.34 -8.30 -5.53
N GLY A 76 -0.09 -7.03 -5.55
CA GLY A 76 -0.51 -6.25 -4.38
C GLY A 76 0.51 -5.21 -3.92
N GLY A 77 1.79 -5.39 -4.22
CA GLY A 77 2.85 -4.45 -3.83
C GLY A 77 2.86 -4.19 -2.32
N ARG A 78 2.53 -2.96 -1.90
CA ARG A 78 2.41 -2.57 -0.48
C ARG A 78 1.10 -3.02 0.18
N CYS A 79 0.18 -3.65 -0.55
CA CYS A 79 -0.98 -4.37 0.00
C CYS A 79 -0.63 -5.85 0.11
N LYS A 80 0.23 -6.19 1.07
CA LYS A 80 0.84 -7.53 1.20
C LYS A 80 0.20 -8.27 2.37
N GLN A 81 -0.19 -9.52 2.11
CA GLN A 81 -0.82 -10.38 3.12
C GLN A 81 0.10 -11.49 3.61
N THR A 82 -0.14 -11.97 4.83
CA THR A 82 0.41 -13.20 5.39
C THR A 82 -0.70 -14.22 5.67
N LYS A 83 -0.36 -15.50 5.52
CA LYS A 83 -1.20 -16.66 5.90
C LYS A 83 -0.67 -17.37 7.14
N LYS A 84 0.26 -16.75 7.88
CA LYS A 84 0.90 -17.39 9.06
C LYS A 84 0.19 -17.11 10.37
N ILE A 85 -0.71 -16.13 10.39
CA ILE A 85 -1.32 -15.62 11.63
C ILE A 85 -2.67 -16.27 11.92
N ALA A 86 -3.56 -16.37 10.94
CA ALA A 86 -4.91 -16.85 11.16
C ALA A 86 -5.41 -17.65 9.95
N LYS A 87 -6.57 -18.32 10.10
CA LYS A 87 -7.29 -19.00 9.02
C LYS A 87 -7.73 -18.08 7.87
N TRP A 88 -7.66 -16.75 8.06
CA TRP A 88 -7.89 -15.73 7.04
C TRP A 88 -6.60 -14.97 6.70
N PRO A 89 -6.50 -14.35 5.52
CA PRO A 89 -5.34 -13.53 5.18
C PRO A 89 -5.25 -12.27 6.05
N VAL A 90 -4.07 -11.99 6.61
CA VAL A 90 -3.82 -10.81 7.44
C VAL A 90 -2.89 -9.85 6.72
N GLU A 91 -3.21 -8.55 6.72
CA GLU A 91 -2.44 -7.54 6.00
C GLU A 91 -1.16 -7.14 6.77
N LEU A 92 0.01 -7.40 6.17
CA LEU A 92 1.32 -6.87 6.58
C LEU A 92 1.54 -5.43 6.09
N GLY A 93 0.76 -4.97 5.12
CA GLY A 93 0.85 -3.66 4.50
C GLY A 93 -0.37 -2.80 4.77
N ALA A 94 -0.88 -2.10 3.74
CA ALA A 94 -2.12 -1.34 3.85
C ALA A 94 -3.28 -2.26 4.30
N GLU A 95 -4.08 -1.78 5.26
CA GLU A 95 -5.23 -2.52 5.81
C GLU A 95 -6.52 -1.71 5.78
N PHE A 96 -6.41 -0.39 5.90
CA PHE A 96 -7.56 0.51 6.03
C PHE A 96 -7.95 1.15 4.71
N ILE A 97 -9.25 1.34 4.55
CA ILE A 97 -9.85 2.13 3.47
C ILE A 97 -10.58 3.30 4.13
N HIS A 98 -10.17 4.53 3.84
CA HIS A 98 -10.83 5.72 4.36
C HIS A 98 -12.21 5.97 3.71
N GLY A 99 -13.21 6.24 4.55
CA GLY A 99 -14.42 6.91 4.11
C GLY A 99 -15.53 6.06 3.50
N GLU A 100 -16.76 6.48 3.70
CA GLU A 100 -17.93 5.94 3.02
C GLU A 100 -18.28 6.71 1.73
N VAL A 101 -17.75 7.92 1.58
CA VAL A 101 -18.13 8.84 0.51
C VAL A 101 -17.08 8.80 -0.59
N LYS A 102 -17.51 8.62 -1.85
CA LYS A 102 -16.63 8.56 -3.03
C LYS A 102 -15.47 7.57 -2.86
N ASN A 103 -15.76 6.36 -2.39
CA ASN A 103 -14.74 5.36 -2.11
C ASN A 103 -14.53 4.41 -3.30
N PRO A 104 -13.47 4.59 -4.11
CA PRO A 104 -13.24 3.77 -5.30
C PRO A 104 -13.02 2.29 -4.99
N VAL A 105 -12.53 1.96 -3.80
CA VAL A 105 -12.28 0.57 -3.40
C VAL A 105 -13.60 -0.14 -3.08
N LYS A 106 -14.56 0.58 -2.49
CA LYS A 106 -15.94 0.07 -2.32
C LYS A 106 -16.65 -0.12 -3.65
N ASP A 107 -16.49 0.82 -4.57
CA ASP A 107 -17.05 0.70 -5.92
C ASP A 107 -16.48 -0.52 -6.66
N LEU A 108 -15.16 -0.73 -6.56
CA LEU A 108 -14.48 -1.90 -7.11
C LEU A 108 -15.01 -3.20 -6.48
N LEU A 109 -15.17 -3.23 -5.15
CA LEU A 109 -15.70 -4.39 -4.44
C LEU A 109 -17.14 -4.68 -4.87
N ALA A 110 -18.01 -3.68 -4.92
CA ALA A 110 -19.39 -3.83 -5.36
C ALA A 110 -19.49 -4.30 -6.81
N GLU A 111 -18.64 -3.79 -7.70
CA GLU A 111 -18.60 -4.24 -9.09
C GLU A 111 -18.09 -5.67 -9.22
N THR A 112 -17.07 -6.03 -8.45
CA THR A 112 -16.52 -7.40 -8.44
C THR A 112 -17.59 -8.39 -7.97
N MET A 113 -18.31 -8.09 -6.89
CA MET A 113 -19.40 -8.94 -6.39
C MET A 113 -20.52 -9.10 -7.41
N ARG A 114 -20.96 -8.01 -8.07
CA ARG A 114 -21.99 -8.10 -9.13
C ARG A 114 -21.58 -9.04 -10.26
N ARG A 115 -20.31 -9.02 -10.67
CA ARG A 115 -19.82 -9.91 -11.73
C ARG A 115 -19.68 -11.36 -11.28
N GLU A 116 -19.41 -11.61 -10.01
CA GLU A 116 -19.37 -12.97 -9.45
C GLU A 116 -20.77 -13.58 -9.36
N GLU A 117 -21.82 -12.78 -9.11
CA GLU A 117 -23.22 -13.24 -9.13
C GLU A 117 -23.66 -13.79 -10.49
N ASP A 118 -23.05 -13.33 -11.59
CA ASP A 118 -23.32 -13.79 -12.95
C ASP A 118 -22.59 -15.11 -13.30
N LEU A 119 -21.73 -15.65 -12.41
CA LEU A 119 -20.98 -16.88 -12.66
C LEU A 119 -21.77 -18.14 -12.26
N GLU A 120 -21.69 -19.20 -13.08
CA GLU A 120 -22.30 -20.52 -12.77
C GLU A 120 -21.54 -21.31 -11.70
N GLU A 121 -20.25 -21.04 -11.53
CA GLU A 121 -19.34 -21.64 -10.55
C GLU A 121 -18.50 -20.53 -9.90
N ASP A 122 -18.14 -20.70 -8.62
CA ASP A 122 -17.22 -19.76 -7.97
C ASP A 122 -15.82 -19.82 -8.61
N LEU A 123 -14.96 -18.88 -8.23
CA LEU A 123 -13.61 -18.79 -8.81
C LEU A 123 -12.69 -19.99 -8.51
N ASP A 124 -13.10 -20.86 -7.59
CA ASP A 124 -12.40 -22.10 -7.26
C ASP A 124 -13.04 -23.32 -7.97
N GLY A 125 -13.96 -23.08 -8.90
CA GLY A 125 -14.64 -24.11 -9.69
C GLY A 125 -15.68 -24.90 -8.91
N LYS A 126 -16.20 -24.34 -7.80
CA LYS A 126 -17.24 -24.99 -7.00
C LYS A 126 -18.61 -24.42 -7.35
N LYS A 127 -19.57 -25.33 -7.52
CA LYS A 127 -20.99 -24.96 -7.59
C LYS A 127 -21.47 -24.53 -6.21
N GLY A 128 -21.81 -23.26 -6.06
CA GLY A 128 -22.31 -22.69 -4.80
C GLY A 128 -22.45 -21.18 -4.87
N THR A 129 -23.12 -20.60 -3.88
CA THR A 129 -23.29 -19.15 -3.76
C THR A 129 -21.93 -18.46 -3.55
N PRO A 130 -21.59 -17.41 -4.31
CA PRO A 130 -20.31 -16.72 -4.15
C PRO A 130 -20.09 -16.22 -2.72
N LYS A 131 -18.89 -16.46 -2.19
CA LYS A 131 -18.47 -15.94 -0.89
C LYS A 131 -18.39 -14.41 -0.93
N ARG A 132 -19.17 -13.73 -0.08
CA ARG A 132 -19.38 -12.28 -0.15
C ARG A 132 -18.24 -11.48 0.50
N MET A 133 -17.62 -10.60 -0.29
CA MET A 133 -16.74 -9.56 0.24
C MET A 133 -17.56 -8.34 0.71
N GLN A 134 -17.16 -7.77 1.84
CA GLN A 134 -17.78 -6.62 2.48
C GLN A 134 -16.77 -5.85 3.34
N CYS A 135 -17.15 -4.65 3.76
CA CYS A 135 -16.36 -3.84 4.68
C CYS A 135 -17.09 -3.69 6.01
N SER A 136 -16.34 -3.75 7.11
CA SER A 136 -16.78 -3.33 8.44
C SER A 136 -16.29 -1.91 8.70
N ALA A 137 -17.15 -1.06 9.25
CA ALA A 137 -16.83 0.34 9.54
C ALA A 137 -16.42 0.53 11.00
N PHE A 138 -15.43 1.40 11.21
CA PHE A 138 -14.85 1.76 12.48
C PHE A 138 -14.63 3.28 12.56
N GLU A 139 -14.68 3.83 13.77
CA GLU A 139 -14.47 5.25 14.05
C GLU A 139 -12.99 5.54 14.38
N TRP A 140 -12.58 6.80 14.20
CA TRP A 140 -11.20 7.26 14.45
C TRP A 140 -11.17 8.52 15.32
N PRO A 141 -10.26 8.61 16.29
CA PRO A 141 -9.61 7.51 17.02
C PRO A 141 -10.54 6.93 18.09
N ASP A 142 -10.60 5.60 18.22
CA ASP A 142 -11.53 4.95 19.15
C ASP A 142 -11.07 5.14 20.62
N ARG A 143 -9.76 5.07 20.88
CA ARG A 143 -9.19 5.16 22.23
C ARG A 143 -7.78 5.74 22.29
N TYR A 144 -7.44 6.28 23.47
CA TYR A 144 -6.08 6.66 23.83
C TYR A 144 -5.59 5.91 25.08
N ALA A 145 -4.37 5.40 25.04
CA ALA A 145 -3.63 4.93 26.20
C ALA A 145 -2.67 6.03 26.68
N MET A 146 -3.14 6.88 27.60
CA MET A 146 -2.40 8.08 28.05
C MET A 146 -1.85 7.94 29.47
N ASN A 147 -0.74 8.63 29.73
CA ASN A 147 -0.21 8.74 31.09
C ASN A 147 -1.10 9.68 31.93
N THR A 148 -1.45 9.25 33.15
CA THR A 148 -2.27 10.02 34.10
C THR A 148 -1.53 11.17 34.78
N THR A 149 -0.21 11.21 34.67
CA THR A 149 0.63 12.10 35.47
C THR A 149 0.93 13.39 34.71
N THR A 150 0.11 14.44 34.91
CA THR A 150 0.36 15.82 34.48
C THR A 150 1.41 16.55 35.34
N THR A 151 2.39 15.83 35.90
CA THR A 151 3.38 16.45 36.79
C THR A 151 4.48 17.13 36.00
N ASN A 152 4.48 18.47 36.08
CA ASN A 152 5.51 19.44 35.71
C ASN A 152 6.89 19.20 36.38
N ASN A 153 7.45 18.00 36.34
CA ASN A 153 8.84 17.80 36.78
C ASN A 153 9.79 18.09 35.62
N ARG A 154 10.02 19.39 35.40
CA ARG A 154 11.26 19.89 34.81
C ARG A 154 12.40 19.44 35.72
N ASN A 155 13.09 18.35 35.40
CA ASN A 155 14.52 18.13 35.67
C ASN A 155 14.96 16.72 35.27
N THR A 156 15.88 16.67 34.29
CA THR A 156 16.99 15.69 34.11
C THR A 156 16.73 14.18 34.03
N GLU A 157 15.53 13.64 34.26
CA GLU A 157 15.27 12.19 34.14
C GLU A 157 14.94 11.72 32.69
N GLU A 158 14.64 12.63 31.76
CA GLU A 158 14.32 12.27 30.36
C GLU A 158 15.51 11.72 29.55
N LYS A 159 16.75 11.86 30.04
CA LYS A 159 17.93 11.28 29.37
C LYS A 159 18.09 9.77 29.62
N ASP A 160 17.52 9.25 30.70
CA ASP A 160 17.52 7.81 31.00
C ASP A 160 16.25 7.10 30.46
N ALA A 161 15.29 7.85 29.92
CA ALA A 161 14.00 7.38 29.40
C ALA A 161 14.06 6.75 27.98
N LEU A 162 15.25 6.56 27.42
CA LEU A 162 15.43 5.77 26.17
C LEU A 162 15.35 4.25 26.41
N LEU A 163 15.28 3.81 27.67
CA LEU A 163 14.86 2.45 28.01
C LEU A 163 13.33 2.41 28.12
N TYR A 164 12.69 1.66 27.23
CA TYR A 164 11.27 1.27 27.30
C TYR A 164 10.99 0.44 28.58
N SER A 165 11.02 1.08 29.75
CA SER A 165 10.78 0.43 31.04
C SER A 165 9.30 0.49 31.39
N PHE A 166 8.64 -0.67 31.30
CA PHE A 166 7.22 -0.87 31.62
C PHE A 166 7.00 -0.99 33.14
N SER A 167 7.19 0.09 33.88
CA SER A 167 7.01 0.07 35.33
C SER A 167 5.56 0.35 35.78
N LYS A 168 5.18 -0.15 36.96
CA LYS A 168 3.89 0.23 37.62
C LYS A 168 3.70 1.74 37.82
N LYS A 169 4.78 2.53 37.86
CA LYS A 169 4.73 3.99 38.07
C LYS A 169 4.42 4.77 36.79
N SER A 170 4.60 4.16 35.61
CA SER A 170 4.44 4.79 34.29
C SER A 170 3.20 4.27 33.53
N MET A 171 2.24 3.68 34.25
CA MET A 171 1.08 2.98 33.67
C MET A 171 0.20 3.89 32.81
N LEU A 172 -0.03 3.48 31.56
CA LEU A 172 -0.99 4.14 30.68
C LEU A 172 -2.41 3.72 31.05
N VAL A 173 -3.35 4.65 30.93
CA VAL A 173 -4.77 4.40 31.16
C VAL A 173 -5.50 4.54 29.83
N LEU A 174 -6.20 3.48 29.43
CA LEU A 174 -7.13 3.52 28.32
C LEU A 174 -8.30 4.46 28.64
N ARG A 175 -8.54 5.39 27.72
CA ARG A 175 -9.66 6.32 27.71
C ARG A 175 -10.34 6.26 26.36
N ASP A 176 -11.63 6.52 26.38
CA ASP A 176 -12.43 6.71 25.18
C ASP A 176 -11.92 7.93 24.38
N GLY A 177 -11.98 7.88 23.04
CA GLY A 177 -11.52 8.96 22.17
C GLY A 177 -12.15 10.30 22.52
N ASP A 178 -13.48 10.33 22.52
CA ASP A 178 -14.32 11.47 22.90
C ASP A 178 -14.01 12.00 24.31
N GLU A 179 -13.81 11.10 25.26
CA GLU A 179 -13.45 11.47 26.63
C GLU A 179 -12.05 12.11 26.67
N CYS A 180 -11.11 11.57 25.90
CA CYS A 180 -9.74 12.06 25.86
C CYS A 180 -9.69 13.45 25.21
N GLU A 181 -10.38 13.67 24.10
CA GLU A 181 -10.48 14.98 23.45
C GLU A 181 -11.08 16.05 24.38
N LYS A 182 -12.07 15.69 25.20
CA LYS A 182 -12.72 16.61 26.14
C LYS A 182 -11.84 16.94 27.36
N ASN A 183 -11.00 15.99 27.81
CA ASN A 183 -10.34 16.08 29.11
C ASN A 183 -8.81 16.22 29.05
N ASP A 184 -8.15 15.88 27.95
CA ASP A 184 -6.72 16.12 27.75
C ASP A 184 -6.52 17.39 26.91
N LYS A 185 -6.06 18.45 27.59
CA LYS A 185 -5.85 19.77 26.98
C LYS A 185 -4.83 19.76 25.83
N ASP A 186 -3.85 18.85 25.85
CA ASP A 186 -2.78 18.81 24.86
C ASP A 186 -3.30 18.13 23.59
N VAL A 187 -4.06 17.04 23.74
CA VAL A 187 -4.82 16.39 22.65
C VAL A 187 -5.74 17.41 22.00
N TRP A 188 -6.60 18.07 22.79
CA TRP A 188 -7.51 19.09 22.30
C TRP A 188 -6.80 20.20 21.54
N LYS A 189 -5.73 20.77 22.11
CA LYS A 189 -4.96 21.84 21.48
C LYS A 189 -4.38 21.40 20.13
N ILE A 190 -3.78 20.21 20.07
CA ILE A 190 -3.17 19.70 18.85
C ILE A 190 -4.22 19.50 17.76
N HIS A 191 -5.37 18.90 18.05
CA HIS A 191 -6.47 18.82 17.07
C HIS A 191 -6.89 20.21 16.58
N GLN A 192 -7.10 21.16 17.49
CA GLN A 192 -7.45 22.53 17.11
C GLN A 192 -6.42 23.20 16.19
N LEU A 193 -5.12 22.90 16.34
CA LEU A 193 -4.09 23.45 15.48
C LEU A 193 -4.18 22.89 14.05
N PHE A 194 -4.37 21.58 13.90
CA PHE A 194 -4.45 20.94 12.58
C PHE A 194 -5.80 21.21 11.89
N ASP A 195 -6.90 21.34 12.63
CA ASP A 195 -8.22 21.66 12.10
C ASP A 195 -8.34 23.11 11.59
N ARG A 196 -7.45 24.00 12.06
CA ARG A 196 -7.41 25.41 11.66
C ARG A 196 -6.46 25.68 10.50
N LEU A 197 -5.77 24.66 10.00
CA LEU A 197 -4.90 24.83 8.86
C LEU A 197 -5.66 25.40 7.65
N PRO A 198 -5.03 26.28 6.85
CA PRO A 198 -5.61 26.73 5.59
C PRO A 198 -6.06 25.55 4.73
N GLY A 199 -7.27 25.64 4.16
CA GLY A 199 -7.85 24.60 3.32
C GLY A 199 -8.85 23.67 4.03
N VAL A 200 -8.86 23.61 5.37
CA VAL A 200 -9.87 22.81 6.09
C VAL A 200 -11.28 23.40 5.90
N SER A 201 -12.22 22.60 5.40
CA SER A 201 -13.63 22.98 5.28
C SER A 201 -14.21 23.29 6.67
N LYS A 202 -14.77 24.49 6.87
CA LYS A 202 -15.40 24.94 8.13
C LYS A 202 -16.75 24.27 8.39
N THR A 203 -16.77 22.94 8.38
CA THR A 203 -17.97 22.12 8.58
C THR A 203 -17.85 21.26 9.84
N SER A 204 -17.47 21.85 10.98
CA SER A 204 -17.94 21.40 12.30
C SER A 204 -17.72 22.48 13.37
N THR A 205 -18.59 22.47 14.37
CA THR A 205 -18.83 23.47 15.40
C THR A 205 -17.66 23.71 16.37
N THR A 206 -16.90 24.80 16.16
CA THR A 206 -16.15 25.42 17.28
C THR A 206 -16.10 26.95 17.14
N THR A 207 -16.51 27.63 18.21
CA THR A 207 -16.64 29.07 18.35
C THR A 207 -15.33 29.80 18.04
N THR A 208 -15.41 30.80 17.15
CA THR A 208 -14.33 31.73 16.82
C THR A 208 -13.84 32.51 18.03
N THR A 209 -12.60 32.25 18.47
CA THR A 209 -11.72 33.26 19.08
C THR A 209 -10.66 33.64 18.07
N THR A 210 -10.74 34.87 17.57
CA THR A 210 -9.75 35.50 16.69
C THR A 210 -8.47 35.80 17.47
N HIS A 211 -7.41 35.06 17.21
CA HIS A 211 -6.04 35.48 17.52
C HIS A 211 -5.36 35.89 16.20
N ASN A 212 -4.83 37.11 16.15
CA ASN A 212 -4.26 37.77 14.96
C ASN A 212 -2.79 37.38 14.69
N ASP A 213 -2.35 36.20 15.11
CA ASP A 213 -0.93 35.78 15.06
C ASP A 213 -0.70 34.52 14.20
N GLU A 214 -1.64 34.14 13.33
CA GLU A 214 -1.43 33.04 12.39
C GLU A 214 -0.48 33.48 11.26
N PRO A 215 0.62 32.74 10.99
CA PRO A 215 1.54 33.09 9.91
C PRO A 215 0.83 33.04 8.55
N GLU A 216 1.20 33.96 7.66
CA GLU A 216 0.72 33.92 6.26
C GLU A 216 1.09 32.58 5.60
N GLU A 217 0.23 32.06 4.72
CA GLU A 217 0.37 30.75 4.04
C GLU A 217 1.79 30.53 3.48
N ASP A 218 2.43 31.59 2.99
CA ASP A 218 3.77 31.54 2.41
C ASP A 218 4.91 31.32 3.42
N GLU A 219 4.80 31.82 4.66
CA GLU A 219 5.82 31.61 5.70
C GLU A 219 5.75 30.19 6.29
N MET A 220 4.54 29.66 6.49
CA MET A 220 4.35 28.31 7.03
C MET A 220 4.78 27.23 6.03
N SER A 221 4.56 27.49 4.75
CA SER A 221 4.71 26.49 3.70
C SER A 221 6.13 25.93 3.51
N SER A 222 7.17 26.63 3.93
CA SER A 222 8.55 26.13 3.85
C SER A 222 8.96 25.26 5.04
N LEU A 223 8.14 25.20 6.09
CA LEU A 223 8.48 24.52 7.34
C LEU A 223 8.11 23.04 7.31
N SER A 224 8.85 22.26 8.10
CA SER A 224 8.34 20.98 8.59
C SER A 224 7.24 21.19 9.65
N ALA A 225 6.43 20.16 9.87
CA ALA A 225 5.41 20.17 10.93
C ALA A 225 6.05 20.33 12.31
N LEU A 226 7.25 19.77 12.53
CA LEU A 226 8.01 19.96 13.76
C LEU A 226 8.43 21.42 13.96
N GLU A 227 9.02 22.06 12.94
CA GLU A 227 9.43 23.47 13.02
C GLU A 227 8.21 24.38 13.21
N TRP A 228 7.10 24.10 12.53
CA TRP A 228 5.87 24.84 12.74
C TRP A 228 5.35 24.73 14.19
N LEU A 229 5.25 23.51 14.73
CA LEU A 229 4.79 23.32 16.11
C LEU A 229 5.74 23.96 17.13
N ARG A 230 7.05 23.78 16.98
CA ARG A 230 8.06 24.28 17.92
C ARG A 230 8.28 25.79 17.81
N ASP A 231 8.47 26.28 16.59
CA ASP A 231 8.99 27.62 16.36
C ASP A 231 7.89 28.64 16.08
N VAL A 232 6.74 28.22 15.54
CA VAL A 232 5.59 29.10 15.30
C VAL A 232 4.57 28.96 16.42
N GLN A 233 4.04 27.75 16.65
CA GLN A 233 2.98 27.52 17.65
C GLN A 233 3.50 27.48 19.08
N LYS A 234 4.83 27.48 19.27
CA LYS A 234 5.51 27.41 20.57
C LYS A 234 4.98 26.26 21.44
N CYS A 235 4.72 25.12 20.80
CA CYS A 235 4.22 23.93 21.47
C CYS A 235 5.22 23.39 22.49
N THR A 236 4.69 22.82 23.58
CA THR A 236 5.51 22.11 24.56
C THR A 236 5.98 20.76 24.01
N GLU A 237 7.00 20.15 24.64
CA GLU A 237 7.47 18.81 24.27
C GLU A 237 6.35 17.75 24.32
N ARG A 238 5.42 17.85 25.28
CA ARG A 238 4.28 16.93 25.35
C ARG A 238 3.31 17.14 24.20
N GLU A 239 3.00 18.39 23.86
CA GLU A 239 2.14 18.72 22.72
C GLU A 239 2.76 18.23 21.40
N ILE A 240 4.08 18.42 21.21
CA ILE A 240 4.81 17.89 20.03
C ILE A 240 4.76 16.36 19.99
N ARG A 241 4.96 15.68 21.13
CA ARG A 241 4.83 14.21 21.19
C ARG A 241 3.42 13.75 20.82
N VAL A 242 2.37 14.40 21.34
CA VAL A 242 0.98 14.09 20.98
C VAL A 242 0.77 14.25 19.47
N ALA A 243 1.31 15.33 18.87
CA ALA A 243 1.24 15.52 17.42
C ALA A 243 2.01 14.45 16.63
N GLU A 244 3.17 13.98 17.13
CA GLU A 244 3.92 12.88 16.52
C GLU A 244 3.10 11.59 16.55
N LEU A 245 2.46 11.27 17.68
CA LEU A 245 1.66 10.05 17.85
C LEU A 245 0.43 10.03 16.95
N ILE A 246 -0.28 11.15 16.82
CA ILE A 246 -1.53 11.23 16.06
C ILE A 246 -1.22 11.43 14.56
N TYR A 247 -0.59 12.55 14.21
CA TYR A 247 -0.50 13.00 12.82
C TYR A 247 0.68 12.36 12.08
N ALA A 248 1.84 12.22 12.73
CA ALA A 248 3.00 11.67 12.04
C ALA A 248 2.83 10.16 11.77
N THR A 249 2.20 9.43 12.70
CA THR A 249 1.81 8.02 12.52
C THR A 249 0.87 7.86 11.32
N ASP A 250 -0.20 8.66 11.24
CA ASP A 250 -1.16 8.65 10.11
C ASP A 250 -0.47 8.90 8.76
N PHE A 251 0.45 9.87 8.70
CA PHE A 251 1.21 10.15 7.47
C PHE A 251 2.33 9.15 7.18
N GLY A 252 2.63 8.22 8.09
CA GLY A 252 3.69 7.25 7.90
C GLY A 252 5.11 7.81 8.06
N ALA A 253 5.29 8.91 8.78
CA ALA A 253 6.56 9.65 8.87
C ALA A 253 6.81 10.20 10.29
N SER A 254 7.85 11.04 10.44
CA SER A 254 8.10 11.84 11.65
C SER A 254 7.84 13.31 11.36
N LEU A 255 7.41 14.11 12.35
CA LEU A 255 7.02 15.52 12.15
C LEU A 255 8.11 16.37 11.48
N LYS A 256 9.38 16.03 11.68
CA LYS A 256 10.52 16.72 11.06
C LYS A 256 10.59 16.56 9.53
N ASP A 257 10.03 15.47 9.01
CA ASP A 257 10.08 15.12 7.58
C ASP A 257 8.78 15.52 6.86
N ILE A 258 7.73 15.85 7.62
CA ILE A 258 6.41 16.21 7.13
C ILE A 258 6.39 17.70 6.76
N GLY A 259 6.17 18.02 5.47
CA GLY A 259 6.09 19.40 4.98
C GLY A 259 4.72 20.03 5.16
N MET A 260 4.66 21.22 5.78
CA MET A 260 3.38 21.91 6.03
C MET A 260 2.60 22.28 4.76
N ARG A 261 3.29 22.61 3.66
CA ARG A 261 2.61 22.94 2.39
C ARG A 261 1.78 21.78 1.86
N GLU A 262 2.33 20.57 1.84
CA GLU A 262 1.60 19.40 1.36
C GLU A 262 0.48 18.98 2.32
N ILE A 263 0.64 19.16 3.64
CA ILE A 263 -0.48 18.97 4.58
C ILE A 263 -1.66 19.90 4.23
N MET A 264 -1.40 21.18 3.98
CA MET A 264 -2.46 22.14 3.63
C MET A 264 -3.16 21.76 2.31
N ILE A 265 -2.38 21.34 1.29
CA ILE A 265 -2.93 20.85 0.02
C ILE A 265 -3.82 19.63 0.22
N GLU A 266 -3.37 18.69 1.05
CA GLU A 266 -4.13 17.48 1.36
C GLU A 266 -5.42 17.82 2.11
N LYS A 267 -5.36 18.67 3.15
CA LYS A 267 -6.55 19.12 3.89
C LYS A 267 -7.55 19.86 2.99
N GLU A 268 -7.07 20.67 2.04
CA GLU A 268 -7.90 21.35 1.02
C GLU A 268 -8.65 20.35 0.12
N ARG A 269 -8.05 19.19 -0.16
CA ARG A 269 -8.54 18.22 -1.14
C ARG A 269 -9.13 16.95 -0.52
N TRP A 270 -9.11 16.81 0.80
CA TRP A 270 -9.61 15.63 1.49
C TRP A 270 -11.14 15.55 1.43
N GLU A 271 -11.65 14.52 0.76
CA GLU A 271 -13.10 14.31 0.58
C GLU A 271 -13.59 12.95 1.10
N ASN A 272 -12.70 12.11 1.64
CA ASN A 272 -13.05 10.74 2.02
C ASN A 272 -13.81 10.68 3.36
N GLY A 273 -13.75 11.72 4.19
CA GLY A 273 -14.29 11.68 5.55
C GLY A 273 -13.36 10.95 6.53
N GLU A 274 -13.87 10.63 7.72
CA GLU A 274 -13.05 10.25 8.89
C GLU A 274 -13.22 8.78 9.31
N GLN A 275 -14.13 8.03 8.68
CA GLN A 275 -14.36 6.62 9.00
C GLN A 275 -13.28 5.72 8.39
N TYR A 276 -12.97 4.64 9.10
CA TYR A 276 -12.06 3.60 8.64
C TYR A 276 -12.84 2.35 8.30
N LEU A 277 -12.57 1.79 7.14
CA LEU A 277 -13.18 0.56 6.67
C LEU A 277 -12.13 -0.54 6.62
N VAL A 278 -12.52 -1.70 7.12
CA VAL A 278 -11.73 -2.92 7.06
C VAL A 278 -12.49 -3.94 6.25
N MET A 279 -11.85 -4.42 5.18
CA MET A 279 -12.42 -5.43 4.31
C MET A 279 -12.30 -6.82 4.96
N ASN A 280 -13.31 -7.67 4.76
CA ASN A 280 -13.13 -9.11 5.00
C ASN A 280 -12.31 -9.74 3.85
N GLY A 281 -11.51 -10.75 4.16
CA GLY A 281 -10.44 -11.19 3.26
C GLY A 281 -9.31 -10.16 3.17
N GLY A 282 -8.62 -10.12 2.02
CA GLY A 282 -7.46 -9.26 1.80
C GLY A 282 -7.44 -8.63 0.40
N PHE A 283 -6.66 -7.58 0.22
CA PHE A 283 -6.59 -6.83 -1.05
C PHE A 283 -6.10 -7.67 -2.21
N ASN A 284 -5.19 -8.60 -1.96
CA ASN A 284 -4.73 -9.54 -2.99
C ASN A 284 -5.85 -10.43 -3.52
N GLU A 285 -6.78 -10.81 -2.65
CA GLU A 285 -7.96 -11.56 -3.08
C GLU A 285 -8.89 -10.65 -3.89
N LEU A 286 -9.13 -9.41 -3.47
CA LEU A 286 -9.87 -8.44 -4.28
C LEU A 286 -9.22 -8.23 -5.66
N PHE A 287 -7.89 -8.14 -5.74
CA PHE A 287 -7.19 -8.00 -7.02
C PHE A 287 -7.39 -9.22 -7.89
N ARG A 288 -7.18 -10.43 -7.37
CA ARG A 288 -7.41 -11.67 -8.11
C ARG A 288 -8.85 -11.74 -8.65
N ARG A 289 -9.83 -11.38 -7.82
CA ARG A 289 -11.26 -11.37 -8.16
C ARG A 289 -11.61 -10.27 -9.15
N ALA A 290 -11.11 -9.06 -9.01
CA ALA A 290 -11.43 -7.94 -9.90
C ALA A 290 -11.08 -8.19 -11.39
N PHE A 291 -10.19 -9.15 -11.67
CA PHE A 291 -9.79 -9.58 -13.01
C PHE A 291 -10.43 -10.91 -13.46
N LEU A 292 -11.62 -11.28 -12.95
CA LEU A 292 -12.35 -12.52 -13.30
C LEU A 292 -12.09 -12.95 -14.76
N ASN A 293 -11.64 -14.19 -14.95
CA ASN A 293 -11.27 -14.85 -16.22
C ASN A 293 -9.95 -14.46 -16.91
N ALA A 294 -9.32 -13.33 -16.59
CA ALA A 294 -8.08 -12.92 -17.27
C ALA A 294 -6.83 -13.69 -16.79
N PHE A 295 -6.77 -14.04 -15.50
CA PHE A 295 -5.64 -14.78 -14.91
C PHE A 295 -5.71 -16.30 -15.12
N GLN A 296 -6.90 -16.86 -15.43
CA GLN A 296 -7.09 -18.31 -15.56
C GLN A 296 -6.75 -18.85 -16.95
N ARG A 297 -6.80 -18.02 -18.01
CA ARG A 297 -6.57 -18.49 -19.39
C ARG A 297 -5.15 -18.99 -19.69
N ASN A 298 -4.17 -18.74 -18.82
CA ASN A 298 -2.78 -19.19 -19.00
C ASN A 298 -2.44 -20.55 -18.35
N SER A 299 -3.43 -21.31 -17.88
CA SER A 299 -3.19 -22.67 -17.35
C SER A 299 -4.19 -23.65 -17.94
N ASN A 300 -3.84 -24.23 -19.09
CA ASN A 300 -4.43 -25.44 -19.67
C ASN A 300 -5.97 -25.56 -19.60
N SER A 301 -6.70 -25.18 -20.66
CA SER A 301 -7.74 -26.05 -21.24
C SER A 301 -8.59 -25.36 -22.32
N ASN A 302 -8.88 -26.14 -23.36
CA ASN A 302 -10.08 -26.04 -24.17
C ASN A 302 -11.34 -26.07 -23.28
N SER A 303 -11.84 -24.92 -22.84
CA SER A 303 -13.18 -24.80 -22.29
C SER A 303 -13.99 -23.81 -23.13
N ASN A 304 -14.93 -24.36 -23.91
CA ASN A 304 -16.03 -23.62 -24.51
C ASN A 304 -17.00 -23.25 -23.40
N SER A 305 -16.78 -22.16 -22.68
CA SER A 305 -17.85 -21.50 -21.90
C SER A 305 -18.39 -20.32 -22.71
N ASN A 306 -19.60 -20.51 -23.24
CA ASN A 306 -20.38 -19.48 -23.93
C ASN A 306 -21.01 -18.50 -22.92
N SER A 307 -20.20 -17.70 -22.23
CA SER A 307 -20.73 -16.51 -21.56
C SER A 307 -20.69 -15.33 -22.54
N ASN A 308 -21.76 -15.17 -23.32
CA ASN A 308 -21.92 -14.16 -24.39
C ASN A 308 -21.97 -12.69 -23.91
N ASN A 309 -21.43 -12.34 -22.73
CA ASN A 309 -21.58 -10.99 -22.15
C ASN A 309 -20.34 -10.48 -21.38
N SER A 310 -19.19 -11.18 -21.43
CA SER A 310 -17.96 -10.71 -20.78
C SER A 310 -16.95 -10.21 -21.83
N PRO A 311 -16.42 -8.98 -21.68
CA PRO A 311 -15.45 -8.44 -22.63
C PRO A 311 -14.19 -9.28 -22.67
N VAL A 312 -13.59 -9.42 -23.85
CA VAL A 312 -12.36 -10.20 -24.00
C VAL A 312 -11.17 -9.46 -23.41
N VAL A 313 -10.57 -10.01 -22.36
CA VAL A 313 -9.37 -9.46 -21.70
C VAL A 313 -8.11 -10.17 -22.21
N ASN A 314 -7.16 -9.40 -22.75
CA ASN A 314 -5.86 -9.89 -23.21
C ASN A 314 -4.72 -9.32 -22.34
N ILE A 315 -4.50 -9.92 -21.18
CA ILE A 315 -3.46 -9.50 -20.23
C ILE A 315 -2.47 -10.64 -19.95
N ASP A 316 -1.17 -10.34 -20.04
CA ASP A 316 -0.06 -11.21 -19.66
C ASP A 316 0.53 -10.73 -18.33
N VAL A 317 0.26 -11.45 -17.25
CA VAL A 317 0.79 -11.12 -15.92
C VAL A 317 2.02 -11.94 -15.60
N ARG A 318 3.15 -11.26 -15.39
CA ARG A 318 4.46 -11.88 -15.14
C ARG A 318 4.94 -11.54 -13.74
N LEU A 319 4.89 -12.54 -12.87
CA LEU A 319 5.42 -12.48 -11.50
C LEU A 319 6.92 -12.83 -11.49
N ASN A 320 7.61 -12.46 -10.42
CA ASN A 320 9.07 -12.61 -10.28
C ASN A 320 9.85 -11.97 -11.45
N TRP A 321 9.32 -10.88 -12.02
CA TRP A 321 9.87 -10.14 -13.16
C TRP A 321 10.32 -8.75 -12.70
N GLU A 322 11.59 -8.65 -12.31
CA GLU A 322 12.19 -7.41 -11.82
C GLU A 322 12.63 -6.54 -13.00
N VAL A 323 12.02 -5.37 -13.18
CA VAL A 323 12.42 -4.42 -14.22
C VAL A 323 13.80 -3.83 -13.89
N GLU A 324 14.70 -3.77 -14.86
CA GLU A 324 16.03 -3.14 -14.73
C GLU A 324 16.16 -1.89 -15.61
N THR A 325 15.69 -1.95 -16.86
CA THR A 325 15.82 -0.83 -17.80
C THR A 325 14.55 -0.60 -18.60
N VAL A 326 14.28 0.66 -18.89
CA VAL A 326 13.22 1.11 -19.80
C VAL A 326 13.87 2.03 -20.83
N GLU A 327 13.80 1.65 -22.10
CA GLU A 327 14.55 2.28 -23.20
C GLU A 327 13.62 2.68 -24.34
N LYS A 328 13.64 3.95 -24.77
CA LYS A 328 12.94 4.39 -25.98
C LYS A 328 13.66 3.87 -27.23
N VAL A 329 12.91 3.30 -28.16
CA VAL A 329 13.41 2.78 -29.44
C VAL A 329 12.95 3.72 -30.56
N ASP A 330 13.89 4.50 -31.09
CA ASP A 330 13.61 5.68 -31.92
C ASP A 330 12.90 5.39 -33.26
N GLU A 331 13.12 4.22 -33.87
CA GLU A 331 12.61 3.93 -35.21
C GLU A 331 11.10 3.62 -35.28
N ARG A 332 10.47 3.24 -34.15
CA ARG A 332 9.08 2.72 -34.13
C ARG A 332 8.19 3.30 -33.03
N ASN A 333 8.65 4.30 -32.27
CA ASN A 333 7.99 4.77 -31.04
C ASN A 333 7.67 3.63 -30.06
N LEU A 334 8.50 2.58 -30.06
CA LEU A 334 8.37 1.47 -29.13
C LEU A 334 9.23 1.74 -27.90
N ILE A 335 8.83 1.16 -26.79
CA ILE A 335 9.61 1.13 -25.56
C ILE A 335 10.03 -0.30 -25.31
N LYS A 336 11.33 -0.50 -25.14
CA LYS A 336 11.93 -1.75 -24.73
C LYS A 336 12.01 -1.77 -23.21
N VAL A 337 11.41 -2.80 -22.60
CA VAL A 337 11.49 -3.04 -21.16
C VAL A 337 12.35 -4.27 -20.95
N THR A 338 13.46 -4.11 -20.24
CA THR A 338 14.36 -5.21 -19.89
C THR A 338 14.29 -5.46 -18.40
N GLY A 339 14.19 -6.73 -18.03
CA GLY A 339 14.12 -7.15 -16.64
C GLY A 339 14.77 -8.51 -16.42
N ARG A 340 14.72 -8.96 -15.18
CA ARG A 340 15.28 -10.22 -14.70
C ARG A 340 14.16 -11.09 -14.15
N THR A 341 14.04 -12.30 -14.67
CA THR A 341 13.18 -13.33 -14.09
C THR A 341 13.97 -14.21 -13.15
N THR A 342 13.48 -14.35 -11.92
CA THR A 342 14.11 -15.22 -10.92
C THR A 342 13.22 -16.44 -10.67
N THR A 343 13.77 -17.62 -10.86
CA THR A 343 13.19 -18.88 -10.36
C THR A 343 14.00 -19.37 -9.16
N THR A 344 13.60 -20.49 -8.55
CA THR A 344 14.38 -21.10 -7.46
C THR A 344 15.80 -21.51 -7.87
N GLU A 345 16.06 -21.69 -9.18
CA GLU A 345 17.31 -22.28 -9.69
C GLU A 345 18.08 -21.36 -10.63
N THR A 346 17.41 -20.42 -11.31
CA THR A 346 18.02 -19.61 -12.37
C THR A 346 17.56 -18.15 -12.33
N SER A 347 18.45 -17.26 -12.79
CA SER A 347 18.16 -15.86 -13.04
C SER A 347 18.44 -15.57 -14.51
N GLU A 348 17.41 -15.18 -15.26
CA GLU A 348 17.49 -14.94 -16.70
C GLU A 348 17.10 -13.49 -17.02
N LYS A 349 17.85 -12.84 -17.92
CA LYS A 349 17.51 -11.51 -18.42
C LYS A 349 16.52 -11.63 -19.58
N LYS A 350 15.38 -10.96 -19.48
CA LYS A 350 14.31 -10.98 -20.49
C LYS A 350 13.98 -9.57 -20.96
N THR A 351 13.49 -9.48 -22.18
CA THR A 351 13.06 -8.23 -22.81
C THR A 351 11.64 -8.39 -23.32
N LEU A 352 10.86 -7.31 -23.27
CA LEU A 352 9.63 -7.14 -24.02
C LEU A 352 9.57 -5.76 -24.66
N TYR A 353 8.68 -5.59 -25.63
CA TYR A 353 8.45 -4.33 -26.31
C TYR A 353 6.99 -3.92 -26.15
N ALA A 354 6.75 -2.64 -25.92
CA ALA A 354 5.42 -2.08 -25.82
C ALA A 354 5.30 -0.72 -26.53
N LYS A 355 4.12 -0.38 -27.04
CA LYS A 355 3.84 0.95 -27.61
C LYS A 355 3.82 2.01 -26.52
N LYS A 356 3.22 1.68 -25.36
CA LYS A 356 3.13 2.53 -24.18
C LYS A 356 3.63 1.79 -22.94
N VAL A 357 4.25 2.50 -22.01
CA VAL A 357 4.68 1.96 -20.71
C VAL A 357 4.14 2.80 -19.59
N VAL A 358 3.61 2.17 -18.54
CA VAL A 358 3.16 2.82 -17.31
C VAL A 358 4.05 2.37 -16.15
N VAL A 359 4.71 3.33 -15.50
CA VAL A 359 5.53 3.09 -14.30
C VAL A 359 4.63 3.21 -13.08
N SER A 360 4.38 2.10 -12.39
CA SER A 360 3.59 2.00 -11.16
C SER A 360 4.45 1.51 -9.96
N LEU A 361 5.73 1.88 -9.95
CA LEU A 361 6.69 1.46 -8.94
C LEU A 361 6.73 2.47 -7.77
N PRO A 362 7.15 2.07 -6.56
CA PRO A 362 7.48 3.01 -5.49
C PRO A 362 8.59 3.98 -5.92
N LEU A 363 8.48 5.26 -5.53
CA LEU A 363 9.40 6.32 -5.98
C LEU A 363 10.89 5.98 -5.79
N PRO A 364 11.34 5.36 -4.67
CA PRO A 364 12.74 5.02 -4.49
C PRO A 364 13.28 4.01 -5.50
N MET A 365 12.43 3.19 -6.13
CA MET A 365 12.87 2.15 -7.09
C MET A 365 13.40 2.72 -8.40
N TYR A 366 13.11 3.99 -8.69
CA TYR A 366 13.50 4.63 -9.94
C TYR A 366 13.95 6.08 -9.73
N ARG A 367 14.38 6.39 -8.50
CA ARG A 367 14.95 7.69 -8.15
C ARG A 367 16.32 7.84 -8.83
N PRO A 368 16.67 9.04 -9.35
CA PRO A 368 17.95 9.28 -9.99
C PRO A 368 19.12 9.06 -9.03
N THR A 369 20.21 8.46 -9.51
CA THR A 369 21.40 8.12 -8.71
C THR A 369 22.59 9.04 -8.99
N ASP A 370 22.41 10.03 -9.85
CA ASP A 370 23.52 10.80 -10.43
C ASP A 370 24.18 11.77 -9.43
N ASP A 371 23.46 12.16 -8.36
CA ASP A 371 23.84 13.29 -7.51
C ASP A 371 23.87 12.99 -5.98
N ASP A 372 23.84 11.73 -5.51
CA ASP A 372 23.74 11.45 -4.06
C ASP A 372 24.48 10.18 -3.56
N ASP A 373 25.17 10.30 -2.42
CA ASP A 373 25.79 9.20 -1.63
C ASP A 373 24.84 8.66 -0.54
N SER A 374 23.54 8.92 -0.66
CA SER A 374 22.50 8.57 0.32
C SER A 374 22.02 7.12 0.20
N ASP A 375 21.32 6.62 1.23
CA ASP A 375 20.71 5.28 1.24
C ASP A 375 19.75 5.04 0.04
N ASP A 376 19.29 6.10 -0.62
CA ASP A 376 18.47 6.06 -1.83
C ASP A 376 19.18 5.38 -3.03
N LYS A 377 20.51 5.53 -3.15
CA LYS A 377 21.29 4.88 -4.22
C LYS A 377 21.23 3.35 -4.13
N LYS A 378 21.04 2.81 -2.92
CA LYS A 378 20.92 1.37 -2.69
C LYS A 378 19.53 0.84 -3.08
N LEU A 379 18.53 1.71 -3.13
CA LEU A 379 17.14 1.37 -3.41
C LEU A 379 16.77 1.48 -4.88
N SER A 380 17.39 2.38 -5.65
CA SER A 380 17.10 2.51 -7.08
C SER A 380 17.43 1.22 -7.85
N ARG A 381 16.51 0.77 -8.70
CA ARG A 381 16.56 -0.49 -9.45
C ARG A 381 16.35 -0.29 -10.95
N VAL A 382 15.62 0.75 -11.35
CA VAL A 382 15.21 0.97 -12.74
C VAL A 382 15.89 2.18 -13.33
N THR A 383 16.53 1.99 -14.49
CA THR A 383 17.17 3.06 -15.26
C THR A 383 16.38 3.36 -16.54
N PHE A 384 16.29 4.65 -16.88
CA PHE A 384 15.58 5.12 -18.08
C PHE A 384 16.57 5.64 -19.14
N HIS A 385 16.34 5.26 -20.40
CA HIS A 385 17.10 5.76 -21.55
C HIS A 385 16.16 6.26 -22.66
N PRO A 386 16.17 7.56 -23.01
CA PRO A 386 16.94 8.64 -22.38
C PRO A 386 16.51 8.89 -20.92
N PRO A 387 17.34 9.55 -20.09
CA PRO A 387 16.98 9.88 -18.72
C PRO A 387 15.67 10.67 -18.63
N LEU A 388 14.98 10.55 -17.48
CA LEU A 388 13.81 11.36 -17.18
C LEU A 388 14.16 12.87 -17.16
N SER A 389 13.17 13.72 -17.45
CA SER A 389 13.35 15.17 -17.44
C SER A 389 13.90 15.68 -16.10
N GLU A 390 14.66 16.78 -16.12
CA GLU A 390 15.20 17.38 -14.87
C GLU A 390 14.09 17.76 -13.89
N GLU A 391 12.94 18.23 -14.38
CA GLU A 391 11.78 18.56 -13.54
C GLU A 391 11.26 17.33 -12.78
N LYS A 392 11.09 16.20 -13.48
CA LYS A 392 10.66 14.93 -12.85
C LYS A 392 11.72 14.40 -11.90
N ARG A 393 13.01 14.47 -12.26
CA ARG A 393 14.13 14.07 -11.39
C ARG A 393 14.19 14.91 -10.11
N LYS A 394 13.94 16.22 -10.19
CA LYS A 394 13.83 17.11 -9.03
C LYS A 394 12.63 16.72 -8.15
N ALA A 395 11.47 16.47 -8.74
CA ALA A 395 10.28 16.03 -8.00
C ALA A 395 10.50 14.68 -7.29
N LEU A 396 11.18 13.72 -7.94
CA LEU A 396 11.53 12.42 -7.35
C LEU A 396 12.45 12.53 -6.14
N ARG A 397 13.34 13.53 -6.12
CA ARG A 397 14.20 13.82 -4.97
C ARG A 397 13.44 14.49 -3.82
N ALA A 398 12.42 15.30 -4.14
CA ALA A 398 11.65 16.07 -3.17
C ALA A 398 10.68 15.18 -2.37
N VAL A 399 9.89 14.34 -3.05
CA VAL A 399 8.92 13.48 -2.37
C VAL A 399 9.62 12.30 -1.70
N LYS A 400 9.50 12.23 -0.38
CA LYS A 400 10.12 11.21 0.47
C LYS A 400 9.18 10.04 0.73
N MET A 401 9.79 8.95 1.16
CA MET A 401 9.10 7.74 1.55
C MET A 401 9.57 7.32 2.93
N GLY A 402 8.62 7.19 3.86
CA GLY A 402 8.86 6.77 5.23
C GLY A 402 8.97 5.26 5.36
N ASN A 403 9.34 4.84 6.57
CA ASN A 403 9.39 3.44 6.95
C ASN A 403 8.20 3.09 7.86
N ALA A 404 7.82 1.83 7.88
CA ALA A 404 6.85 1.31 8.83
C ALA A 404 7.24 -0.09 9.30
N VAL A 405 6.92 -0.39 10.56
CA VAL A 405 6.97 -1.74 11.11
C VAL A 405 5.59 -2.12 11.62
N LYS A 406 5.14 -3.31 11.23
CA LYS A 406 3.98 -3.98 11.84
C LYS A 406 4.41 -5.17 12.70
N VAL A 407 3.73 -5.37 13.82
CA VAL A 407 3.81 -6.60 14.62
C VAL A 407 2.39 -7.14 14.78
N LEU A 408 2.21 -8.41 14.40
CA LEU A 408 0.94 -9.11 14.43
C LEU A 408 0.97 -10.15 15.55
N LEU A 409 -0.07 -10.19 16.38
CA LEU A 409 -0.26 -11.18 17.44
C LEU A 409 -1.64 -11.84 17.27
N GLY A 410 -1.67 -13.16 17.11
CA GLY A 410 -2.90 -13.94 16.97
C GLY A 410 -3.30 -14.62 18.28
N PHE A 411 -4.52 -14.35 18.74
CA PHE A 411 -5.08 -14.87 19.98
C PHE A 411 -6.32 -15.73 19.73
N ASN A 412 -6.49 -16.80 20.50
CA ASN A 412 -7.63 -17.70 20.39
C ASN A 412 -8.89 -17.22 21.12
N GLU A 413 -8.75 -16.43 22.18
CA GLU A 413 -9.86 -15.88 22.95
C GLU A 413 -9.51 -14.50 23.51
N LYS A 414 -10.55 -13.71 23.75
CA LYS A 414 -10.45 -12.40 24.39
C LYS A 414 -10.25 -12.60 25.90
N PHE A 415 -9.10 -12.16 26.42
CA PHE A 415 -8.79 -12.20 27.86
C PHE A 415 -8.81 -10.81 28.52
N TRP A 416 -8.85 -9.74 27.73
CA TRP A 416 -8.94 -8.36 28.20
C TRP A 416 -10.39 -7.91 28.40
N PRO A 417 -10.66 -7.03 29.38
CA PRO A 417 -12.03 -6.62 29.69
C PRO A 417 -12.58 -5.52 28.78
N GLN A 418 -11.72 -4.77 28.07
CA GLN A 418 -12.16 -3.64 27.25
C GLN A 418 -12.88 -4.10 25.98
N GLU A 419 -13.98 -3.44 25.64
CA GLU A 419 -14.61 -3.54 24.32
C GLU A 419 -14.00 -2.53 23.36
N ASN A 420 -14.07 -2.81 22.05
CA ASN A 420 -13.64 -1.92 20.97
C ASN A 420 -12.22 -1.36 21.18
N LEU A 421 -11.22 -2.12 20.69
CA LEU A 421 -9.82 -1.69 20.67
C LEU A 421 -9.39 -1.47 19.22
N PHE A 422 -10.17 -0.70 18.47
CA PHE A 422 -9.77 -0.26 17.14
C PHE A 422 -8.95 1.03 17.27
N ASN A 423 -7.90 1.20 16.47
CA ASN A 423 -7.02 2.39 16.44
C ASN A 423 -6.74 3.04 17.82
N VAL A 424 -5.99 2.35 18.67
CA VAL A 424 -5.58 2.82 19.99
C VAL A 424 -4.25 3.57 19.90
N ILE A 425 -4.28 4.87 20.17
CA ILE A 425 -3.08 5.72 20.22
C ILE A 425 -2.40 5.61 21.59
N CYS A 426 -1.11 5.31 21.61
CA CYS A 426 -0.35 4.99 22.82
C CYS A 426 0.74 6.04 23.09
N ASP A 427 0.65 6.70 24.25
CA ASP A 427 1.68 7.65 24.70
C ASP A 427 2.92 6.92 25.25
N HIS A 428 4.02 7.67 25.40
CA HIS A 428 5.22 7.20 26.06
C HIS A 428 4.91 6.67 27.48
N PRO A 429 5.50 5.54 27.91
CA PRO A 429 6.63 4.81 27.32
C PRO A 429 6.27 3.69 26.33
N ALA A 430 5.07 3.66 25.74
CA ALA A 430 4.74 2.63 24.76
C ALA A 430 5.72 2.63 23.56
N PRO A 431 6.34 1.48 23.21
CA PRO A 431 7.22 1.40 22.04
C PRO A 431 6.47 1.52 20.72
N PHE A 432 5.23 1.04 20.67
CA PHE A 432 4.37 1.16 19.49
C PHE A 432 3.35 2.27 19.74
N PRO A 433 3.34 3.33 18.90
CA PRO A 433 2.42 4.46 19.04
C PRO A 433 0.97 4.10 18.73
N GLU A 434 0.73 3.02 17.98
CA GLU A 434 -0.62 2.64 17.54
C GLU A 434 -0.78 1.12 17.57
N PHE A 435 -1.97 0.67 17.96
CA PHE A 435 -2.41 -0.69 17.69
C PHE A 435 -3.92 -0.79 17.46
N TRP A 436 -4.37 -1.84 16.79
CA TRP A 436 -5.79 -2.16 16.64
C TRP A 436 -6.04 -3.66 16.74
N VAL A 437 -7.27 -4.02 17.10
CA VAL A 437 -7.75 -5.39 17.21
C VAL A 437 -8.84 -5.65 16.18
N VAL A 438 -8.70 -6.72 15.42
CA VAL A 438 -9.73 -7.25 14.50
C VAL A 438 -10.04 -8.69 14.87
N SER A 439 -11.30 -9.10 14.77
CA SER A 439 -11.72 -10.49 15.02
C SER A 439 -11.98 -11.25 13.73
N ASP A 440 -12.15 -12.55 13.86
CA ASP A 440 -12.50 -13.42 12.73
C ASP A 440 -13.86 -13.06 12.12
N LYS A 441 -14.76 -12.44 12.88
CA LYS A 441 -16.06 -11.95 12.42
C LYS A 441 -15.92 -10.87 11.36
N GLU A 442 -14.98 -9.94 11.51
CA GLU A 442 -14.78 -8.87 10.54
C GLU A 442 -13.92 -9.30 9.35
N LYS A 443 -13.15 -10.39 9.49
CA LYS A 443 -12.11 -10.76 8.51
C LYS A 443 -12.40 -11.99 7.68
N THR A 444 -13.26 -12.90 8.13
CA THR A 444 -13.54 -14.13 7.39
C THR A 444 -14.58 -13.86 6.28
N ILE A 445 -14.35 -14.45 5.10
CA ILE A 445 -15.35 -14.44 4.02
C ILE A 445 -16.27 -15.65 4.23
N TYR A 446 -17.54 -15.39 4.56
CA TYR A 446 -18.56 -16.41 4.80
C TYR A 446 -19.46 -16.58 3.56
N SER A 447 -19.95 -17.80 3.30
CA SER A 447 -21.16 -18.02 2.47
C SER A 447 -22.41 -18.08 3.37
N ASP A 448 -23.59 -17.76 2.83
CA ASP A 448 -24.87 -17.89 3.55
C ASP A 448 -25.20 -19.36 3.94
N GLU A 449 -24.48 -20.33 3.37
CA GLU A 449 -24.66 -21.78 3.59
C GLU A 449 -23.49 -22.43 4.33
N ASP A 450 -22.49 -21.66 4.81
CA ASP A 450 -21.33 -22.19 5.52
C ASP A 450 -21.69 -22.63 6.95
N ASP A 451 -22.37 -23.78 7.06
CA ASP A 451 -22.36 -24.64 8.24
C ASP A 451 -21.85 -26.04 7.82
N ASN A 452 -20.69 -26.42 8.35
CA ASN A 452 -20.02 -27.72 8.20
C ASN A 452 -19.53 -28.12 6.79
N THR A 453 -18.35 -27.66 6.38
CA THR A 453 -17.41 -28.55 5.66
C THR A 453 -15.95 -28.17 5.91
N THR A 454 -15.29 -28.93 6.78
CA THR A 454 -13.83 -29.03 6.84
C THR A 454 -13.35 -29.77 5.60
N ASN A 455 -12.38 -29.23 4.86
CA ASN A 455 -11.69 -29.97 3.81
C ASN A 455 -10.18 -29.93 4.01
N ASN A 456 -9.65 -31.12 4.28
CA ASN A 456 -8.25 -31.50 4.28
C ASN A 456 -7.67 -31.45 2.86
N ASN A 457 -6.48 -30.86 2.72
CA ASN A 457 -5.29 -31.53 2.20
C ASN A 457 -4.24 -30.45 1.88
N ASN A 458 -3.16 -30.43 2.66
CA ASN A 458 -1.80 -30.23 2.16
C ASN A 458 -0.79 -30.55 3.25
N THR A 459 0.23 -31.32 2.89
CA THR A 459 1.37 -31.69 3.73
C THR A 459 2.23 -30.47 4.02
N THR A 460 1.99 -29.83 5.16
CA THR A 460 2.87 -28.87 5.86
C THR A 460 2.60 -28.98 7.36
N ASN A 461 3.59 -28.68 8.20
CA ASN A 461 3.60 -28.77 9.68
C ASN A 461 2.20 -28.65 10.34
N GLU A 462 1.61 -29.79 10.71
CA GLU A 462 0.25 -29.89 11.27
C GLU A 462 0.05 -29.00 12.53
N GLU A 463 1.11 -28.83 13.33
CA GLU A 463 1.07 -28.01 14.55
C GLU A 463 0.90 -26.50 14.28
N GLU A 464 1.55 -25.96 13.25
CA GLU A 464 1.44 -24.54 12.91
C GLU A 464 0.06 -24.22 12.33
N GLU A 465 -0.48 -25.13 11.52
CA GLU A 465 -1.82 -24.96 10.93
C GLU A 465 -2.90 -25.05 12.02
N SER A 466 -2.77 -26.02 12.94
CA SER A 466 -3.67 -26.13 14.10
C SER A 466 -3.73 -24.84 14.94
N LYS A 467 -2.59 -24.15 15.13
CA LYS A 467 -2.56 -22.90 15.90
C LYS A 467 -3.30 -21.76 15.21
N LYS A 468 -3.21 -21.65 13.88
CA LYS A 468 -3.92 -20.61 13.10
C LYS A 468 -5.43 -20.82 13.12
N GLU A 469 -5.87 -22.08 13.11
CA GLU A 469 -7.29 -22.45 13.20
C GLU A 469 -7.93 -22.05 14.53
N GLU A 470 -7.13 -21.98 15.61
CA GLU A 470 -7.58 -21.50 16.91
C GLU A 470 -7.74 -19.98 16.98
N VAL A 471 -7.06 -19.21 16.11
CA VAL A 471 -7.05 -17.74 16.19
C VAL A 471 -8.45 -17.17 15.93
N ARG A 472 -8.86 -16.25 16.80
CA ARG A 472 -10.14 -15.51 16.75
C ARG A 472 -9.92 -14.00 16.76
N PHE A 473 -8.77 -13.53 17.24
CA PHE A 473 -8.42 -12.11 17.29
C PHE A 473 -7.01 -11.91 16.78
N VAL A 474 -6.80 -10.89 15.97
CA VAL A 474 -5.48 -10.42 15.54
C VAL A 474 -5.29 -9.00 16.04
N ILE A 475 -4.17 -8.79 16.71
CA ILE A 475 -3.73 -7.48 17.19
C ILE A 475 -2.59 -7.03 16.31
N THR A 476 -2.74 -5.86 15.70
CA THR A 476 -1.72 -5.25 14.87
C THR A 476 -1.16 -4.04 15.60
N PHE A 477 0.12 -4.08 15.90
CA PHE A 477 0.89 -2.93 16.35
C PHE A 477 1.56 -2.27 15.15
N PHE A 478 1.61 -0.95 15.15
CA PHE A 478 2.11 -0.16 14.04
C PHE A 478 2.99 0.97 14.53
N VAL A 479 4.06 1.22 13.79
CA VAL A 479 5.03 2.28 14.06
C VAL A 479 5.61 2.77 12.75
N THR A 480 5.87 4.08 12.65
CA THR A 480 6.32 4.75 11.43
C THR A 480 7.51 5.69 11.70
N GLY A 481 8.00 6.36 10.65
CA GLY A 481 9.02 7.40 10.78
C GLY A 481 10.36 6.92 11.35
N ASP A 482 11.02 7.79 12.11
CA ASP A 482 12.28 7.46 12.79
C ASP A 482 12.14 6.29 13.76
N ARG A 483 10.97 6.18 14.41
CA ARG A 483 10.71 5.10 15.37
C ARG A 483 10.64 3.75 14.66
N ALA A 484 10.08 3.69 13.45
CA ALA A 484 10.13 2.48 12.62
C ALA A 484 11.56 2.15 12.18
N ASN A 485 12.38 3.16 11.84
CA ASN A 485 13.79 2.96 11.51
C ASN A 485 14.60 2.38 12.67
N ALA A 486 14.31 2.79 13.90
CA ALA A 486 14.89 2.19 15.10
C ALA A 486 14.34 0.77 15.32
N MET A 487 13.02 0.60 15.24
CA MET A 487 12.34 -0.68 15.45
C MET A 487 12.80 -1.76 14.46
N ALA A 488 13.05 -1.41 13.20
CA ALA A 488 13.53 -2.33 12.17
C ALA A 488 14.93 -2.92 12.48
N LYS A 489 15.70 -2.30 13.38
CA LYS A 489 17.03 -2.80 13.80
C LYS A 489 16.94 -3.77 14.99
N ILE A 490 15.78 -3.88 15.63
CA ILE A 490 15.53 -4.76 16.78
C ILE A 490 15.21 -6.17 16.26
N ASP A 491 15.70 -7.20 16.97
CA ASP A 491 15.44 -8.60 16.63
C ASP A 491 13.91 -8.84 16.49
N PRO A 492 13.45 -9.57 15.46
CA PRO A 492 12.03 -9.84 15.26
C PRO A 492 11.32 -10.43 16.50
N ASN A 493 11.97 -11.30 17.27
CA ASN A 493 11.34 -11.89 18.47
C ASN A 493 11.26 -10.89 19.60
N GLU A 494 12.27 -10.03 19.76
CA GLU A 494 12.25 -8.95 20.74
C GLU A 494 11.14 -7.93 20.43
N ARG A 495 10.93 -7.58 19.14
CA ARG A 495 9.79 -6.74 18.72
C ARG A 495 8.45 -7.35 19.09
N ILE A 496 8.28 -8.65 18.85
CA ILE A 496 7.07 -9.41 19.19
C ILE A 496 6.83 -9.40 20.70
N GLU A 497 7.90 -9.61 21.47
CA GLU A 497 7.84 -9.59 22.93
C GLU A 497 7.47 -8.20 23.47
N MET A 498 8.07 -7.12 22.93
CA MET A 498 7.72 -5.75 23.28
C MET A 498 6.24 -5.44 23.00
N ALA A 499 5.72 -5.88 21.85
CA ALA A 499 4.31 -5.69 21.48
C ALA A 499 3.37 -6.44 22.43
N PHE A 500 3.70 -7.71 22.74
CA PHE A 500 2.93 -8.52 23.67
C PHE A 500 2.93 -7.93 25.08
N GLN A 501 4.10 -7.49 25.58
CA GLN A 501 4.24 -6.77 26.85
C GLN A 501 3.39 -5.50 26.89
N GLN A 502 3.48 -4.65 25.86
CA GLN A 502 2.68 -3.43 25.74
C GLN A 502 1.18 -3.76 25.80
N PHE A 503 0.72 -4.79 25.07
CA PHE A 503 -0.69 -5.15 25.04
C PHE A 503 -1.22 -5.56 26.41
N VAL A 504 -0.56 -6.51 27.08
CA VAL A 504 -0.98 -7.01 28.40
C VAL A 504 -0.92 -5.89 29.44
N TRP A 505 0.11 -5.05 29.37
CA TRP A 505 0.25 -3.92 30.27
C TRP A 505 -0.90 -2.92 30.15
N ILE A 506 -1.23 -2.50 28.93
CA ILE A 506 -2.29 -1.51 28.67
C ILE A 506 -3.67 -2.07 29.04
N THR A 507 -3.94 -3.34 28.69
CA THR A 507 -5.28 -3.93 28.82
C THR A 507 -5.56 -4.55 30.19
N MET A 508 -4.57 -5.20 30.78
CA MET A 508 -4.71 -5.93 32.06
C MET A 508 -4.12 -5.17 33.25
N ARG A 509 -3.33 -4.11 33.01
CA ARG A 509 -2.58 -3.38 34.06
C ARG A 509 -1.60 -4.27 34.82
N ILE A 510 -1.06 -5.28 34.14
CA ILE A 510 -0.06 -6.21 34.66
C ILE A 510 1.30 -5.85 34.07
N THR A 511 2.34 -5.78 34.91
CA THR A 511 3.74 -5.66 34.46
C THR A 511 4.49 -6.94 34.79
N ASN A 512 5.60 -7.21 34.12
CA ASN A 512 6.48 -8.34 34.40
C ASN A 512 7.63 -7.99 35.39
N ASP A 513 7.47 -6.91 36.15
CA ASP A 513 8.49 -6.41 37.09
C ASP A 513 8.58 -7.26 38.37
N ASP A 514 7.46 -7.82 38.82
CA ASP A 514 7.38 -8.69 40.00
C ASP A 514 7.04 -10.14 39.65
N ASP A 515 7.26 -11.04 40.61
CA ASP A 515 7.10 -12.49 40.39
C ASP A 515 5.67 -12.89 40.03
N ASP A 516 4.68 -12.22 40.61
CA ASP A 516 3.27 -12.52 40.36
C ASP A 516 2.84 -12.03 38.98
N GLY A 517 3.28 -10.83 38.59
CA GLY A 517 3.07 -10.29 37.25
C GLY A 517 3.76 -11.11 36.16
N ARG A 518 4.99 -11.59 36.39
CA ARG A 518 5.67 -12.53 35.47
C ARG A 518 4.89 -13.82 35.27
N LYS A 519 4.45 -14.46 36.35
CA LYS A 519 3.68 -15.71 36.27
C LYS A 519 2.38 -15.53 35.49
N GLU A 520 1.66 -14.44 35.73
CA GLU A 520 0.41 -14.19 35.01
C GLU A 520 0.68 -13.83 33.55
N PHE A 521 1.76 -13.09 33.26
CA PHE A 521 2.18 -12.79 31.89
C PHE A 521 2.53 -14.05 31.09
N ASP A 522 3.30 -14.97 31.68
CA ASP A 522 3.64 -16.26 31.06
C ASP A 522 2.40 -17.12 30.87
N ARG A 523 1.51 -17.16 31.86
CA ARG A 523 0.22 -17.85 31.77
C ARG A 523 -0.64 -17.31 30.63
N ILE A 524 -0.72 -15.98 30.47
CA ILE A 524 -1.48 -15.37 29.37
C ILE A 524 -0.85 -15.75 28.03
N ARG A 525 0.48 -15.71 27.93
CA ARG A 525 1.20 -16.08 26.70
C ARG A 525 0.89 -17.51 26.31
N GLU A 526 1.13 -18.47 27.21
CA GLU A 526 0.97 -19.90 26.96
C GLU A 526 -0.48 -20.27 26.61
N LYS A 527 -1.45 -19.64 27.29
CA LYS A 527 -2.86 -19.96 27.11
C LYS A 527 -3.44 -19.33 25.84
N HIS A 528 -3.09 -18.08 25.55
CA HIS A 528 -3.83 -17.26 24.60
C HIS A 528 -3.08 -16.92 23.31
N LEU A 529 -1.77 -16.67 23.35
CA LEU A 529 -1.01 -16.28 22.16
C LEU A 529 -0.68 -17.53 21.32
N LYS A 530 -1.16 -17.58 20.08
CA LYS A 530 -1.01 -18.73 19.19
C LYS A 530 0.02 -18.53 18.10
N THR A 531 0.01 -17.33 17.52
CA THR A 531 0.84 -17.00 16.37
C THR A 531 1.35 -15.57 16.51
N SER A 532 2.50 -15.29 15.91
CA SER A 532 3.03 -13.94 15.83
C SER A 532 3.90 -13.78 14.59
N GLU A 533 3.96 -12.56 14.06
CA GLU A 533 4.82 -12.19 12.93
C GLU A 533 5.14 -10.70 13.01
N THR A 534 6.27 -10.28 12.45
CA THR A 534 6.57 -8.86 12.27
C THR A 534 7.08 -8.60 10.85
N LYS A 535 6.76 -7.43 10.32
CA LYS A 535 7.26 -6.94 9.04
C LYS A 535 7.83 -5.55 9.21
N ALA A 536 9.12 -5.39 8.94
CA ALA A 536 9.70 -4.08 8.65
C ALA A 536 9.69 -3.85 7.14
N TRP A 537 9.11 -2.73 6.71
CA TRP A 537 8.98 -2.42 5.29
C TRP A 537 10.27 -1.94 4.64
N SER A 538 11.21 -1.40 5.41
CA SER A 538 12.59 -1.11 4.99
C SER A 538 13.35 -2.34 4.48
N GLU A 539 12.97 -3.55 4.91
CA GLU A 539 13.60 -4.79 4.45
C GLU A 539 13.06 -5.26 3.09
N ASP A 540 11.93 -4.71 2.62
CA ASP A 540 11.36 -5.13 1.34
C ASP A 540 12.14 -4.51 0.17
N LYS A 541 12.90 -5.35 -0.53
CA LYS A 541 13.80 -4.92 -1.62
C LYS A 541 13.10 -4.23 -2.80
N PHE A 542 11.79 -4.39 -2.94
CA PHE A 542 10.99 -3.83 -4.04
C PHE A 542 10.04 -2.71 -3.59
N ALA A 543 10.02 -2.39 -2.30
CA ALA A 543 9.34 -1.22 -1.77
C ALA A 543 10.34 -0.19 -1.23
N GLY A 544 11.30 -0.62 -0.40
CA GLY A 544 12.29 0.24 0.26
C GLY A 544 11.76 1.02 1.48
N GLY A 545 10.53 0.73 1.90
CA GLY A 545 9.78 1.48 2.91
C GLY A 545 8.28 1.29 2.71
N SER A 546 7.47 2.03 3.44
CA SER A 546 6.01 1.88 3.38
C SER A 546 5.35 3.04 2.66
N TYR A 547 5.31 4.25 3.19
CA TYR A 547 4.40 5.27 2.66
C TYR A 547 5.14 6.46 2.07
N THR A 548 4.66 7.04 0.97
CA THR A 548 5.09 8.42 0.68
C THR A 548 4.37 9.36 1.64
N HIS A 549 4.90 10.54 1.90
CA HIS A 549 4.26 11.45 2.85
C HIS A 549 4.39 12.89 2.36
N PRO A 550 3.56 13.82 2.87
CA PRO A 550 3.83 15.25 2.72
C PRO A 550 5.29 15.53 3.07
N SER A 551 6.05 16.13 2.19
CA SER A 551 7.51 16.23 2.27
C SER A 551 7.95 17.69 2.24
N VAL A 552 8.94 18.02 3.07
CA VAL A 552 9.53 19.35 3.09
C VAL A 552 10.11 19.71 1.72
N GLY A 553 9.83 20.93 1.25
CA GLY A 553 10.33 21.43 -0.04
C GLY A 553 9.51 21.04 -1.27
N CYS A 554 8.41 20.30 -1.11
CA CYS A 554 7.46 20.06 -2.19
C CYS A 554 6.51 21.26 -2.37
N ASP A 555 6.14 21.54 -3.62
CA ASP A 555 5.17 22.56 -4.01
C ASP A 555 3.88 21.94 -4.59
N ARG A 556 2.89 22.78 -4.92
CA ARG A 556 1.59 22.35 -5.47
C ARG A 556 1.71 21.56 -6.78
N LYS A 557 2.83 21.68 -7.52
CA LYS A 557 3.06 21.00 -8.80
C LYS A 557 3.92 19.76 -8.66
N THR A 558 4.53 19.53 -7.50
CA THR A 558 5.57 18.50 -7.35
C THR A 558 5.03 17.10 -7.66
N ARG A 559 3.85 16.75 -7.16
CA ARG A 559 3.21 15.46 -7.48
C ARG A 559 2.64 15.41 -8.91
N ASP A 560 2.18 16.54 -9.44
CA ASP A 560 1.77 16.64 -10.85
C ASP A 560 2.96 16.38 -11.80
N LEU A 561 4.16 16.85 -11.45
CA LEU A 561 5.40 16.56 -12.19
C LEU A 561 5.79 15.07 -12.10
N LEU A 562 5.53 14.41 -10.97
CA LEU A 562 5.68 12.96 -10.85
C LEU A 562 4.68 12.21 -11.75
N ALA A 563 3.44 12.70 -11.83
CA ALA A 563 2.36 12.13 -12.64
C ALA A 563 2.54 12.33 -14.16
N LYS A 564 3.17 13.44 -14.57
CA LYS A 564 3.32 13.87 -15.97
C LYS A 564 3.95 12.80 -16.86
N SER A 565 3.40 12.58 -18.05
CA SER A 565 3.97 11.68 -19.06
C SER A 565 5.32 12.19 -19.61
N GLU A 566 6.11 11.28 -20.15
CA GLU A 566 7.41 11.51 -20.75
C GLU A 566 7.50 10.87 -22.14
N TRP A 567 8.53 11.24 -22.89
CA TRP A 567 8.88 10.66 -24.19
C TRP A 567 7.81 10.80 -25.27
N SER A 568 7.08 11.92 -25.27
CA SER A 568 5.97 12.20 -26.18
C SER A 568 4.82 11.21 -25.97
N ASP A 569 4.34 11.15 -24.72
CA ASP A 569 3.20 10.31 -24.31
C ASP A 569 3.38 8.83 -24.61
N CYS A 570 4.60 8.33 -24.42
CA CYS A 570 4.90 6.91 -24.50
C CYS A 570 5.20 6.32 -23.11
N LEU A 571 5.67 7.14 -22.16
CA LEU A 571 5.97 6.73 -20.79
C LEU A 571 5.08 7.48 -19.79
N PHE A 572 4.21 6.78 -19.09
CA PHE A 572 3.28 7.32 -18.10
C PHE A 572 3.65 6.88 -16.69
N PHE A 573 3.11 7.56 -15.68
CA PHE A 573 3.43 7.31 -14.28
C PHE A 573 2.15 7.26 -13.46
N CYS A 574 2.07 6.32 -12.54
CA CYS A 574 1.04 6.26 -11.52
C CYS A 574 1.61 5.69 -10.21
N GLY A 575 0.76 5.58 -9.18
CA GLY A 575 1.15 5.21 -7.83
C GLY A 575 0.80 6.32 -6.85
N GLU A 576 0.58 5.95 -5.59
CA GLU A 576 0.14 6.86 -4.53
C GLU A 576 1.05 8.09 -4.37
N GLY A 577 2.36 7.95 -4.59
CA GLY A 577 3.32 9.07 -4.64
C GLY A 577 3.04 10.16 -5.68
N THR A 578 2.15 9.91 -6.64
CA THR A 578 1.73 10.85 -7.68
C THR A 578 0.39 11.54 -7.36
N ASN A 579 -0.25 11.23 -6.23
CA ASN A 579 -1.50 11.84 -5.79
C ASN A 579 -1.23 12.95 -4.74
N ALA A 580 -1.74 14.14 -4.97
CA ALA A 580 -1.59 15.29 -4.06
C ALA A 580 -2.73 15.44 -3.04
N SER A 581 -3.79 14.64 -3.16
CA SER A 581 -5.02 14.85 -2.39
C SER A 581 -5.19 13.92 -1.20
N VAL A 582 -4.53 12.75 -1.19
CA VAL A 582 -4.86 11.64 -0.26
C VAL A 582 -3.64 10.78 0.06
N ASN A 583 -2.73 11.27 0.92
CA ASN A 583 -1.49 10.59 1.27
C ASN A 583 -1.55 10.00 2.68
N PRO A 584 -1.01 8.80 2.93
CA PRO A 584 -0.60 7.76 2.00
C PRO A 584 -1.69 6.71 1.76
N CYS A 585 -2.77 7.10 1.10
CA CYS A 585 -3.97 6.28 1.05
C CYS A 585 -3.99 5.30 -0.13
N LEU A 586 -4.67 4.17 0.08
CA LEU A 586 -4.94 3.18 -0.96
C LEU A 586 -5.75 3.77 -2.12
N GLN A 587 -6.69 4.66 -1.82
CA GLN A 587 -7.49 5.39 -2.80
C GLN A 587 -6.61 6.21 -3.73
N GLY A 588 -5.59 6.88 -3.18
CA GLY A 588 -4.64 7.64 -3.99
C GLY A 588 -3.90 6.77 -5.01
N ALA A 589 -3.55 5.54 -4.63
CA ALA A 589 -3.00 4.57 -5.57
C ALA A 589 -4.02 4.16 -6.64
N PHE A 590 -5.26 3.84 -6.26
CA PHE A 590 -6.30 3.45 -7.22
C PHE A 590 -6.57 4.56 -8.24
N GLU A 591 -6.83 5.78 -7.77
CA GLU A 591 -7.18 6.94 -8.60
C GLU A 591 -6.08 7.29 -9.61
N THR A 592 -4.82 7.24 -9.18
CA THR A 592 -3.69 7.50 -10.07
C THR A 592 -3.53 6.42 -11.14
N GLY A 593 -3.88 5.17 -10.83
CA GLY A 593 -3.97 4.08 -11.80
C GLY A 593 -5.03 4.34 -12.86
N VAL A 594 -6.25 4.72 -12.43
CA VAL A 594 -7.36 5.08 -13.34
C VAL A 594 -7.00 6.29 -14.20
N ARG A 595 -6.39 7.33 -13.63
CA ARG A 595 -5.90 8.50 -14.38
C ARG A 595 -4.92 8.07 -15.47
N ALA A 596 -3.87 7.32 -15.14
CA ALA A 596 -2.86 6.91 -16.11
C ALA A 596 -3.45 6.03 -17.21
N ALA A 597 -4.42 5.16 -16.90
CA ALA A 597 -5.14 4.40 -17.92
C ALA A 597 -5.86 5.32 -18.92
N LYS A 598 -6.55 6.36 -18.46
CA LYS A 598 -7.22 7.34 -19.35
C LYS A 598 -6.23 8.06 -20.25
N GLU A 599 -5.11 8.53 -19.69
CA GLU A 599 -4.04 9.19 -20.46
C GLU A 599 -3.45 8.25 -21.53
N VAL A 600 -3.21 6.99 -21.18
CA VAL A 600 -2.74 5.97 -22.13
C VAL A 600 -3.77 5.74 -23.24
N LEU A 601 -5.04 5.53 -22.90
CA LEU A 601 -6.11 5.28 -23.86
C LEU A 601 -6.35 6.46 -24.80
N GLU A 602 -6.24 7.69 -24.31
CA GLU A 602 -6.27 8.89 -25.14
C GLU A 602 -5.09 8.94 -26.09
N SER A 603 -3.87 8.65 -25.61
CA SER A 603 -2.67 8.62 -26.46
C SER A 603 -2.70 7.54 -27.54
N LEU A 604 -3.38 6.41 -27.29
CA LEU A 604 -3.56 5.33 -28.25
C LEU A 604 -4.61 5.63 -29.32
N LYS A 605 -5.51 6.62 -29.09
CA LYS A 605 -6.49 7.08 -30.09
C LYS A 605 -5.90 8.11 -31.06
N LEU A 606 -4.80 8.75 -30.69
CA LEU A 606 -4.15 9.81 -31.47
C LEU A 606 -3.09 9.26 -32.45
N GLN A 607 -2.85 7.96 -32.44
CA GLN A 607 -1.96 7.22 -33.35
C GLN A 607 -2.78 6.49 -34.40
#